data_AF-A0A0G1NFB4-F1
#
_entry.id   AF-A0A0G1NFB4-F1
#
_cell.length_a   1.000
_cell.length_b   1.000
_cell.length_c   1.000
_cell.angle_alpha   90.00
_cell.angle_beta   90.00
_cell.angle_gamma   90.00
#
_symmetry.space_group_name_H-M   'P 1'
#
loop_
_entity.id
_entity.type
_entity.pdbx_description
1 polymer ?
#
loop_
_entity_poly.entity_id
_entity_poly.type
_entity_poly.pdbx_seq_one_letter_code
_entity_poly.pdbx_strand_id
1 'polypeptide(L)'
;MKVLDISPVTGGSDDIRRALVQCIEAINQRGWRNVGIPVRPQAVSNLCAVFDEHGYGTQPHSEEPGSLVTVEVWEKSRFLEVVPE
;
A
#
# COMPACT_ATOMS: atom_id res chain seq x y z
N MET A 1 -9.87 -6.20 -6.88
CA MET A 1 -9.16 -5.09 -6.22
C MET A 1 -10.14 -4.12 -5.58
N LYS A 2 -9.94 -3.78 -4.30
CA LYS A 2 -10.57 -2.63 -3.64
C LYS A 2 -9.56 -1.47 -3.62
N VAL A 3 -10.02 -0.22 -3.62
CA VAL A 3 -9.13 0.94 -3.59
C VAL A 3 -9.30 1.69 -2.27
N LEU A 4 -8.18 2.03 -1.63
CA LEU A 4 -8.15 2.83 -0.41
C LEU A 4 -7.32 4.09 -0.66
N ASP A 5 -7.98 5.23 -0.83
CA ASP A 5 -7.32 6.50 -1.10
C ASP A 5 -6.75 7.11 0.20
N ILE A 6 -5.44 7.35 0.21
CA ILE A 6 -4.72 7.98 1.31
C ILE A 6 -4.10 9.32 0.91
N SER A 7 -4.46 9.80 -0.29
CA SER A 7 -4.02 11.06 -0.88
C SER A 7 -4.16 12.31 0.01
N PRO A 8 -5.12 12.43 0.97
CA PRO A 8 -5.19 13.61 1.83
C PRO A 8 -4.10 13.69 2.93
N VAL A 9 -3.20 12.72 3.05
CA VAL A 9 -2.13 12.77 4.07
C VAL A 9 -1.03 13.73 3.63
N THR A 10 -1.17 15.00 3.98
CA THR A 10 -0.23 16.09 3.67
C THR A 10 0.65 16.45 4.87
N GLY A 11 1.30 15.46 5.48
CA GLY A 11 2.14 15.63 6.68
C GLY A 11 3.60 15.19 6.49
N GLY A 12 4.36 15.17 7.59
CA GLY A 12 5.74 14.66 7.60
C GLY A 12 5.81 13.13 7.50
N SER A 13 7.02 12.57 7.47
CA SER A 13 7.22 11.10 7.37
C SER A 13 6.47 10.30 8.45
N ASP A 14 6.36 10.83 9.68
CA ASP A 14 5.59 10.22 10.77
C ASP A 14 4.08 10.21 10.53
N ASP A 15 3.52 11.27 9.95
CA ASP A 15 2.09 11.34 9.60
C ASP A 15 1.75 10.33 8.50
N ILE A 16 2.63 10.21 7.50
CA ILE A 16 2.50 9.21 6.44
C ILE A 16 2.55 7.81 7.04
N ARG A 17 3.51 7.51 7.92
CA ARG A 17 3.60 6.21 8.60
C ARG A 17 2.33 5.90 9.39
N ARG A 18 1.82 6.85 10.18
CA ARG A 18 0.58 6.67 10.96
C ARG A 18 -0.63 6.39 10.06
N ALA A 19 -0.77 7.13 8.97
CA ALA A 19 -1.84 6.88 8.02
C ALA A 19 -1.75 5.48 7.39
N LEU A 20 -0.54 5.04 7.01
CA LEU A 20 -0.31 3.70 6.48
C LEU A 20 -0.68 2.60 7.48
N VAL A 21 -0.36 2.78 8.77
CA VAL A 21 -0.77 1.83 9.82
C VAL A 21 -2.30 1.78 9.95
N GLN A 22 -2.98 2.93 9.95
CA GLN A 22 -4.45 2.96 9.97
C GLN A 22 -5.08 2.29 8.75
N CYS A 23 -4.41 2.36 7.59
CA CYS A 23 -4.85 1.65 6.40
C CYS A 23 -4.81 0.14 6.61
N ILE A 24 -3.72 -0.38 7.19
CA ILE A 24 -3.61 -1.80 7.52
C ILE A 24 -4.72 -2.23 8.48
N GLU A 25 -5.00 -1.43 9.52
CA GLU A 25 -6.10 -1.70 10.44
C GLU A 25 -7.45 -1.74 9.71
N ALA A 26 -7.72 -0.78 8.82
CA ALA A 26 -8.96 -0.75 8.04
C ALA A 26 -9.09 -1.93 7.07
N ILE A 27 -7.98 -2.35 6.44
CA ILE A 27 -7.91 -3.52 5.56
C ILE A 27 -8.26 -4.79 6.35
N ASN A 28 -7.65 -4.98 7.52
CA ASN A 28 -7.92 -6.10 8.42
C ASN A 28 -9.38 -6.12 8.90
N GLN A 29 -9.90 -4.98 9.38
CA GLN A 29 -11.28 -4.87 9.87
C GLN A 29 -12.31 -5.20 8.79
N ARG A 30 -12.01 -4.85 7.53
CA ARG A 30 -12.88 -5.12 6.38
C ARG A 30 -12.65 -6.49 5.76
N GLY A 31 -11.65 -7.24 6.21
CA GLY A 31 -11.25 -8.53 5.63
C GLY A 31 -10.82 -8.42 4.16
N TRP A 32 -10.22 -7.29 3.78
CA TRP A 32 -9.77 -7.06 2.41
C TRP A 32 -8.44 -7.77 2.14
N ARG A 33 -8.41 -8.57 1.07
CA ARG A 33 -7.25 -9.43 0.75
C ARG A 33 -6.36 -8.91 -0.37
N ASN A 34 -6.88 -7.97 -1.17
CA ASN A 34 -6.15 -7.28 -2.23
C ASN A 34 -6.69 -5.84 -2.30
N VAL A 35 -5.78 -4.89 -2.11
CA VAL A 35 -6.10 -3.46 -2.00
C VAL A 35 -5.10 -2.66 -2.81
N GLY A 36 -5.60 -1.82 -3.71
CA GLY A 36 -4.81 -0.80 -4.40
C GLY A 36 -4.79 0.49 -3.59
N ILE A 37 -3.61 1.03 -3.34
CA ILE A 37 -3.40 2.28 -2.62
C ILE A 37 -2.71 3.27 -3.55
N PRO A 38 -3.44 4.28 -4.08
CA PRO A 38 -2.83 5.33 -4.88
C PRO A 38 -1.99 6.25 -3.99
N VAL A 39 -0.72 6.40 -4.32
CA VAL A 39 0.23 7.25 -3.60
C VAL A 39 1.10 8.06 -4.56
N ARG A 40 1.69 9.13 -4.06
CA ARG A 40 2.73 9.87 -4.81
C ARG A 40 3.95 8.96 -5.01
N PRO A 41 4.65 9.03 -6.16
CA PRO A 41 5.85 8.22 -6.42
C PRO A 41 6.89 8.23 -5.29
N GLN A 42 7.10 9.40 -4.67
CA GLN A 42 8.04 9.59 -3.55
C GLN A 42 7.65 8.82 -2.27
N ALA A 43 6.37 8.47 -2.09
CA ALA A 43 5.86 7.76 -0.91
C ALA A 43 5.82 6.24 -1.11
N VAL A 44 6.01 5.73 -2.34
CA VAL A 44 5.94 4.30 -2.67
C VAL A 44 6.90 3.49 -1.82
N SER A 45 8.17 3.90 -1.72
CA SER A 45 9.17 3.16 -0.95
C SER A 45 8.82 3.06 0.53
N ASN A 46 8.29 4.13 1.12
CA ASN A 46 7.85 4.13 2.52
C ASN A 46 6.63 3.24 2.73
N LEU A 47 5.67 3.27 1.78
CA LEU A 47 4.50 2.41 1.81
C LEU A 47 4.91 0.93 1.75
N CYS A 48 5.72 0.54 0.77
CA CYS A 48 6.19 -0.84 0.62
C CYS A 48 6.88 -1.34 1.89
N ALA A 49 7.74 -0.53 2.50
CA ALA A 49 8.42 -0.89 3.75
C ALA A 49 7.44 -1.12 4.90
N VAL A 50 6.50 -0.19 5.15
CA VAL A 50 5.53 -0.33 6.24
C VAL A 50 4.63 -1.56 6.06
N PHE A 51 4.16 -1.82 4.84
CA PHE A 51 3.32 -2.99 4.59
C PHE A 51 4.10 -4.30 4.73
N ASP A 52 5.36 -4.36 4.30
CA ASP A 52 6.20 -5.55 4.50
C ASP A 52 6.47 -5.84 5.99
N GLU A 53 6.74 -4.80 6.80
CA GLU A 53 6.90 -4.91 8.27
C GLU A 53 5.65 -5.53 8.93
N HIS A 54 4.48 -5.31 8.35
CA HIS A 54 3.20 -5.82 8.84
C HIS A 54 2.75 -7.14 8.17
N GLY A 55 3.61 -7.79 7.39
CA GLY A 55 3.31 -9.08 6.79
C GLY A 55 2.38 -8.99 5.57
N TYR A 56 2.49 -7.91 4.79
CA TYR A 56 1.84 -7.76 3.50
C TYR A 56 2.89 -7.75 2.37
N GLY A 57 2.54 -8.34 1.24
CA GLY A 57 3.27 -8.16 -0.01
C GLY A 57 2.78 -6.93 -0.74
N THR A 58 3.68 -6.21 -1.42
CA THR A 58 3.34 -5.00 -2.17
C THR A 58 3.90 -5.05 -3.59
N GLN A 59 3.14 -4.54 -4.55
CA GLN A 59 3.57 -4.40 -5.95
C GLN A 59 3.15 -3.02 -6.46
N PRO A 60 4.10 -2.14 -6.76
CA PRO A 60 3.79 -0.83 -7.33
C PRO A 60 3.45 -0.94 -8.82
N HIS A 61 2.33 -0.36 -9.22
CA HIS A 61 1.90 -0.20 -10.61
C HIS A 61 1.84 1.30 -10.94
N SER A 62 2.66 1.71 -11.90
CA SER A 62 2.66 3.10 -12.40
C SER A 62 2.03 3.11 -13.79
N GLU A 63 0.98 3.90 -13.97
CA GLU A 63 0.33 4.05 -15.29
C GLU A 63 1.06 5.09 -16.14
N GLU A 64 1.53 6.20 -15.55
CA GLU A 64 2.20 7.29 -16.27
C GLU A 64 3.24 8.03 -15.39
N PRO A 65 4.36 8.53 -15.96
CA PRO A 65 5.33 9.33 -15.23
C PRO A 65 4.72 10.67 -14.77
N GLY A 66 4.74 10.92 -13.45
CA GLY A 66 4.16 12.12 -12.82
C GLY A 66 2.75 11.91 -12.24
N SER A 67 2.12 10.78 -12.54
CA SER A 67 0.82 10.38 -11.97
C SER A 67 0.99 9.69 -10.61
N LEU A 68 -0.13 9.45 -9.92
CA LEU A 68 -0.14 8.61 -8.72
C LEU A 68 0.27 7.18 -9.10
N VAL A 69 1.05 6.55 -8.24
CA VAL A 69 1.41 5.12 -8.34
C VAL A 69 0.40 4.36 -7.50
N THR A 70 -0.29 3.40 -8.10
CA THR A 70 -1.17 2.50 -7.35
C THR A 70 -0.33 1.34 -6.85
N VAL A 71 -0.15 1.24 -5.53
CA VAL A 71 0.51 0.07 -4.94
C VAL A 71 -0.55 -0.96 -4.60
N GLU A 72 -0.50 -2.10 -5.26
CA GLU A 72 -1.28 -3.25 -4.87
C GLU A 72 -0.67 -3.91 -3.64
N VAL A 73 -1.52 -4.24 -2.67
CA VAL A 73 -1.17 -4.81 -1.38
C VAL A 73 -1.96 -6.09 -1.17
N TRP A 74 -1.26 -7.17 -0.79
CA TRP A 74 -1.85 -8.48 -0.48
C TRP A 74 -1.34 -8.99 0.86
N GLU A 75 -2.10 -9.85 1.53
CA GLU A 75 -1.57 -10.64 2.64
C GLU A 75 -0.35 -11.46 2.15
N LYS A 76 0.77 -11.43 2.88
CA LYS A 76 2.07 -12.00 2.43
C LYS A 76 1.99 -13.49 2.10
N SER A 77 1.13 -14.24 2.79
CA SER A 77 0.86 -15.65 2.47
C SER A 77 0.33 -15.87 1.05
N ARG A 78 -0.37 -14.88 0.47
CA ARG A 78 -0.90 -14.95 -0.91
C ARG A 78 -0.02 -14.25 -1.92
N PHE A 79 0.75 -13.24 -1.51
CA PHE A 79 1.69 -12.57 -2.42
C PHE A 79 2.70 -13.57 -3.02
N LEU A 80 3.21 -14.48 -2.18
CA LEU A 80 4.10 -15.57 -2.62
C LEU A 80 3.41 -16.58 -3.57
N GLU A 81 2.08 -16.62 -3.61
CA GLU A 81 1.34 -17.45 -4.58
C GLU A 81 1.20 -16.77 -5.96
N VAL A 82 1.34 -15.44 -6.03
CA VAL A 82 1.03 -14.62 -7.23
C VAL A 82 2.28 -14.10 -7.93
N VAL A 83 3.38 -13.86 -7.20
CA VAL A 83 4.67 -13.43 -7.76
C VAL A 83 5.63 -14.63 -7.77
N PRO A 84 5.88 -15.27 -8.94
CA PRO A 84 6.93 -16.30 -9.04
C PRO A 84 8.32 -15.68 -8.88
N GLU A 85 9.22 -16.42 -8.22
CA GLU A 85 10.65 -16.06 -8.02
C GLU A 85 11.39 -15.66 -9.30
#